data_AF-A0A7X8EAW8-F1
#
_entry.id   AF-A0A7X8EAW8-F1
#
_cell.length_a   1.000
_cell.length_b   1.000
_cell.length_c   1.000
_cell.angle_alpha   90.00
_cell.angle_beta   90.00
_cell.angle_gamma   90.00
#
_symmetry.space_group_name_H-M   'P 1'
#
loop_
_entity.id
_entity.type
_entity.pdbx_description
1 polymer ?
#
loop_
_entity_poly.entity_id
_entity_poly.type
_entity_poly.pdbx_seq_one_letter_code
_entity_poly.pdbx_strand_id
1 'polypeptide(L)'
;MVPVLEQFVLFGIMICVGFAMGLLIDAYQLLRWMTRLDKIRTNILDLLIWMSFAAAVFYILLQLNFGAVRYFIFIALGLGMFIYFIYFSDICRRGMKPVLKIFVRSLSV
;
A
#
# COMPACT_ATOMS: atom_id res chain seq x y z
N MET A 1 -11.21 -11.83 26.69
CA MET A 1 -10.05 -10.94 26.53
C MET A 1 -9.21 -11.49 25.39
N VAL A 2 -8.89 -10.67 24.37
CA VAL A 2 -8.04 -11.12 23.24
C VAL A 2 -6.62 -11.38 23.76
N PRO A 3 -6.06 -12.58 23.58
CA PRO A 3 -4.75 -12.93 24.11
C PRO A 3 -3.65 -12.01 23.56
N VAL A 4 -2.62 -11.74 24.37
CA VAL A 4 -1.52 -10.82 24.02
C VAL A 4 -0.81 -11.27 22.73
N LEU A 5 -0.72 -12.58 22.51
CA LEU A 5 -0.13 -13.17 21.31
C LEU A 5 -0.86 -12.73 20.02
N GLU A 6 -2.19 -12.70 20.02
CA GLU A 6 -2.98 -12.26 18.86
C GLU A 6 -2.73 -10.79 18.53
N GLN A 7 -2.41 -9.97 19.53
CA GLN A 7 -2.07 -8.56 19.32
C GLN A 7 -0.71 -8.41 18.62
N PHE A 8 0.28 -9.25 18.97
CA PHE A 8 1.56 -9.29 18.26
C PHE A 8 1.41 -9.78 16.82
N VAL A 9 0.58 -10.79 16.58
CA VAL A 9 0.26 -11.28 15.23
C VAL A 9 -0.39 -10.17 14.40
N LEU A 10 -1.40 -9.50 14.96
CA LEU A 10 -2.07 -8.39 14.29
C LEU A 10 -1.09 -7.24 13.99
N PHE A 11 -0.20 -6.90 14.92
CA PHE A 11 0.83 -5.89 14.72
C PHE A 11 1.76 -6.26 13.54
N GLY A 12 2.25 -7.51 13.50
CA GLY A 12 3.08 -7.99 12.39
C GLY A 12 2.36 -7.96 11.04
N ILE A 13 1.09 -8.39 11.01
CA ILE A 13 0.26 -8.33 9.79
C ILE A 13 0.10 -6.88 9.33
N MET A 14 -0.14 -5.93 10.25
CA MET A 14 -0.30 -4.52 9.90
C MET A 14 1.01 -3.90 9.37
N ILE A 15 2.17 -4.34 9.82
CA ILE A 15 3.47 -3.98 9.20
C ILE A 15 3.51 -4.49 7.76
N CYS A 16 3.17 -5.75 7.51
CA CYS A 16 3.16 -6.31 6.16
C CYS A 16 2.17 -5.57 5.24
N VAL A 17 0.99 -5.21 5.76
CA VAL A 17 -0.01 -4.42 5.03
C VAL A 17 0.51 -3.02 4.71
N GLY A 18 1.18 -2.36 5.65
CA GLY A 18 1.84 -1.07 5.43
C GLY A 18 2.94 -1.14 4.38
N PHE A 19 3.75 -2.21 4.42
CA PHE A 19 4.79 -2.47 3.43
C PHE A 19 4.20 -2.67 2.02
N ALA A 20 3.15 -3.50 1.91
CA ALA A 20 2.42 -3.71 0.65
C ALA A 20 1.79 -2.42 0.11
N MET A 21 1.30 -1.55 1.01
CA MET A 21 0.80 -0.23 0.62
C MET A 21 1.89 0.65 0.02
N GLY A 22 3.09 0.67 0.64
CA GLY A 22 4.24 1.37 0.10
C GLY A 22 4.54 0.94 -1.34
N LEU A 23 4.53 -0.38 -1.59
CA LEU A 23 4.73 -0.96 -2.92
C LEU A 23 3.65 -0.52 -3.93
N LEU A 24 2.37 -0.57 -3.54
CA LEU A 24 1.26 -0.15 -4.41
C LEU A 24 1.33 1.33 -4.75
N ILE A 25 1.64 2.18 -3.77
CA ILE A 25 1.79 3.63 -3.98
C ILE A 25 2.94 3.90 -4.93
N ASP A 26 4.06 3.19 -4.78
CA ASP A 26 5.22 3.38 -5.63
C ASP A 26 4.97 2.94 -7.07
N ALA A 27 4.25 1.82 -7.25
CA ALA A 27 3.75 1.37 -8.55
C ALA A 27 2.88 2.41 -9.24
N TYR A 28 1.90 2.92 -8.49
CA TYR A 28 0.96 3.92 -8.94
C TYR A 28 1.68 5.23 -9.32
N GLN A 29 2.60 5.70 -8.48
CA GLN A 29 3.40 6.88 -8.79
C GLN A 29 4.20 6.66 -10.07
N LEU A 30 4.92 5.55 -10.21
CA LEU A 30 5.73 5.31 -11.41
C LEU A 30 4.88 5.24 -12.69
N LEU A 31 3.71 4.60 -12.64
CA LEU A 31 2.74 4.60 -13.74
C LEU A 31 2.26 6.02 -14.06
N ARG A 32 1.95 6.81 -13.04
CA ARG A 32 1.50 8.21 -13.18
C ARG A 32 2.53 9.07 -13.89
N TRP A 33 3.79 8.96 -13.49
CA TRP A 33 4.90 9.69 -14.08
C TRP A 33 5.08 9.35 -15.56
N MET A 34 4.85 8.10 -15.97
CA MET A 34 4.98 7.68 -17.38
C MET A 34 3.79 8.06 -18.26
N THR A 35 2.57 7.93 -17.74
CA THR A 35 1.34 8.08 -18.55
C THR A 35 0.78 9.51 -18.56
N ARG A 36 1.42 10.45 -17.87
CA ARG A 36 0.98 11.86 -17.76
C ARG A 36 -0.53 11.98 -17.50
N LEU A 37 -1.05 11.20 -16.55
CA LEU A 37 -2.48 11.24 -16.24
C LEU A 37 -2.95 12.66 -15.90
N ASP A 38 -4.10 13.03 -16.45
CA ASP A 38 -4.77 14.27 -16.10
C ASP A 38 -5.09 14.36 -14.61
N LYS A 39 -5.22 15.61 -14.12
CA LYS A 39 -5.42 15.92 -12.70
C LYS A 39 -6.67 15.24 -12.11
N ILE A 40 -7.74 15.13 -12.91
CA ILE A 40 -9.01 14.48 -12.51
C ILE A 40 -8.82 12.97 -12.32
N ARG A 41 -8.18 12.30 -13.29
CA ARG A 41 -7.91 10.86 -13.22
C ARG A 41 -6.98 10.52 -12.05
N THR A 42 -6.01 11.39 -11.78
CA THR A 42 -5.14 11.27 -10.60
C THR A 42 -5.96 11.25 -9.32
N ASN A 43 -6.83 12.23 -9.12
CA ASN A 43 -7.65 12.33 -7.89
C ASN A 43 -8.58 11.13 -7.72
N ILE A 44 -9.18 10.63 -8.80
CA ILE A 44 -10.05 9.44 -8.75
C ILE A 44 -9.25 8.20 -8.33
N LEU A 45 -8.07 7.98 -8.93
CA LEU A 45 -7.23 6.83 -8.60
C LEU A 45 -6.68 6.92 -7.17
N ASP A 46 -6.29 8.12 -6.73
CA ASP A 46 -5.84 8.33 -5.36
C ASP A 46 -6.98 7.95 -4.40
N LEU A 47 -8.19 8.49 -4.60
CA LEU A 47 -9.35 8.14 -3.78
C LEU A 47 -9.62 6.62 -3.76
N LEU A 48 -9.52 5.95 -4.91
CA LEU A 48 -9.75 4.52 -5.03
C LEU A 48 -8.68 3.69 -4.31
N ILE A 49 -7.41 4.10 -4.39
CA ILE A 49 -6.30 3.48 -3.65
C ILE A 49 -6.51 3.64 -2.15
N TRP A 50 -6.79 4.86 -1.69
CA TRP A 50 -7.02 5.14 -0.27
C TRP A 50 -8.23 4.37 0.28
N MET A 51 -9.34 4.31 -0.48
CA MET A 51 -10.49 3.47 -0.09
C MET A 51 -10.15 1.99 -0.04
N SER A 52 -9.44 1.47 -1.04
CA SER A 52 -9.04 0.05 -1.07
C SER A 52 -8.18 -0.32 0.13
N PHE A 53 -7.29 0.59 0.54
CA PHE A 53 -6.43 0.39 1.69
C PHE A 53 -7.21 0.44 3.00
N ALA A 54 -8.08 1.44 3.16
CA ALA A 54 -8.95 1.54 4.33
C ALA A 54 -9.84 0.29 4.46
N ALA A 55 -10.42 -0.18 3.36
CA ALA A 55 -11.23 -1.40 3.33
C ALA A 55 -10.41 -2.64 3.70
N ALA A 56 -9.17 -2.78 3.19
CA ALA A 56 -8.30 -3.91 3.53
C ALA A 56 -7.93 -3.92 5.02
N VAL A 57 -7.52 -2.77 5.58
CA VAL A 57 -7.21 -2.62 7.00
C VAL A 57 -8.43 -2.93 7.87
N PHE A 58 -9.60 -2.40 7.50
CA PHE A 58 -10.84 -2.62 8.25
C PHE A 58 -11.29 -4.08 8.19
N TYR A 59 -11.16 -4.73 7.03
CA TYR A 59 -11.45 -6.15 6.87
C TYR A 59 -10.58 -7.01 7.79
N ILE A 60 -9.26 -6.76 7.82
CA ILE A 60 -8.34 -7.47 8.71
C ILE A 60 -8.71 -7.23 10.18
N LEU A 61 -9.09 -5.99 10.53
CA LEU A 61 -9.53 -5.66 11.89
C LEU A 61 -10.80 -6.38 12.29
N LEU A 62 -11.78 -6.50 11.40
CA LEU A 62 -13.00 -7.26 11.66
C LEU A 62 -12.71 -8.73 11.95
N GLN A 63 -11.80 -9.35 11.19
CA GLN A 63 -11.46 -10.76 11.35
C GLN A 63 -10.66 -11.05 12.63
N LEU A 64 -9.72 -10.17 12.99
CA LEU A 64 -8.75 -10.44 14.05
C LEU A 64 -9.02 -9.70 15.37
N ASN A 65 -9.82 -8.64 15.36
CA ASN A 65 -10.09 -7.83 16.55
C ASN A 65 -11.54 -7.33 16.64
N PHE A 66 -12.46 -7.93 15.89
CA PHE A 66 -13.86 -7.49 15.82
C PHE A 66 -14.02 -6.01 15.48
N GLY A 67 -13.10 -5.45 14.69
CA GLY A 67 -13.14 -4.06 14.24
C GLY A 67 -12.62 -3.04 15.26
N ALA A 68 -12.03 -3.47 16.38
CA ALA A 68 -11.49 -2.53 17.35
C ALA A 68 -10.24 -1.83 16.79
N VAL A 69 -10.39 -0.54 16.50
CA VAL A 69 -9.29 0.32 16.02
C VAL A 69 -8.42 0.71 17.20
N ARG A 70 -7.15 0.33 17.16
CA ARG A 70 -6.16 0.59 18.22
C ARG A 70 -5.00 1.44 17.67
N TYR A 71 -4.42 2.28 18.53
CA TYR A 71 -3.36 3.22 18.14
C TYR A 71 -2.14 2.53 17.52
N PHE A 72 -1.73 1.35 18.02
CA PHE A 72 -0.57 0.65 17.50
C PHE A 72 -0.74 0.13 16.06
N ILE A 73 -1.98 0.01 15.55
CA ILE A 73 -2.24 -0.40 14.16
C ILE A 73 -1.75 0.69 13.21
N PHE A 74 -2.04 1.96 13.52
CA PHE A 74 -1.55 3.07 12.71
C PHE A 74 -0.03 3.16 12.74
N ILE A 75 0.59 2.90 13.91
CA ILE A 75 2.04 2.84 14.04
C ILE A 75 2.61 1.69 13.19
N ALA A 76 2.02 0.50 13.24
CA ALA A 76 2.45 -0.66 12.46
C ALA A 76 2.36 -0.40 10.95
N LEU A 77 1.25 0.16 10.48
CA LEU A 77 1.05 0.51 9.06
C LEU A 77 2.08 1.55 8.60
N GLY A 78 2.24 2.63 9.38
CA GLY A 78 3.22 3.67 9.09
C GLY A 78 4.66 3.13 9.08
N LEU A 79 5.00 2.27 10.04
CA LEU A 79 6.31 1.65 10.14
C LEU A 79 6.60 0.71 8.96
N GLY A 80 5.65 -0.14 8.59
CA GLY A 80 5.78 -1.02 7.41
C GLY A 80 5.97 -0.24 6.11
N MET A 81 5.18 0.82 5.94
CA MET A 81 5.32 1.72 4.80
C MET A 81 6.67 2.45 4.80
N PHE A 82 7.13 2.93 5.96
CA PHE A 82 8.41 3.62 6.12
C PHE A 82 9.60 2.70 5.81
N ILE A 83 9.57 1.45 6.28
CA ILE A 83 10.57 0.43 5.94
C ILE A 83 10.59 0.20 4.43
N TYR A 84 9.43 0.07 3.78
CA TYR A 84 9.37 -0.06 2.32
C TYR A 84 10.07 1.12 1.63
N PHE A 85 9.73 2.36 2.01
CA PHE A 85 10.24 3.53 1.31
C PHE A 85 11.75 3.74 1.48
N ILE A 86 12.32 3.40 2.64
CA ILE A 86 13.76 3.54 2.87
C ILE A 86 14.56 2.46 2.16
N TYR A 87 14.15 1.19 2.28
CA TYR A 87 15.00 0.08 1.89
C TYR A 87 14.67 -0.49 0.51
N PHE A 88 13.39 -0.46 0.10
CA PHE A 88 12.91 -1.20 -1.08
C PHE A 88 12.48 -0.31 -2.24
N SER A 89 12.10 0.95 -1.98
CA SER A 89 11.64 1.89 -3.02
C SER A 89 12.61 1.99 -4.20
N ASP A 90 13.91 2.16 -3.95
CA ASP A 90 14.89 2.30 -5.04
C ASP A 90 15.06 1.01 -5.87
N ILE A 91 15.00 -0.15 -5.21
CA ILE A 91 15.11 -1.46 -5.87
C ILE A 91 13.84 -1.71 -6.71
N CYS A 92 12.67 -1.51 -6.11
CA CYS A 92 11.38 -1.67 -6.77
C CYS A 92 11.24 -0.73 -7.96
N ARG A 93 11.56 0.56 -7.82
CA ARG A 93 11.52 1.52 -8.95
C ARG A 93 12.42 1.10 -10.10
N ARG A 94 13.64 0.62 -9.82
CA ARG A 94 14.55 0.14 -10.87
C ARG A 94 14.00 -1.08 -11.59
N GLY A 95 13.45 -2.05 -10.85
CA GLY A 95 12.85 -3.26 -11.42
C GLY A 95 11.54 -3.01 -12.17
N MET A 96 10.71 -2.08 -11.71
CA MET A 96 9.40 -1.80 -12.28
C MET A 96 9.45 -0.90 -13.53
N LYS A 97 10.48 -0.04 -13.66
CA LYS A 97 10.68 0.81 -14.85
C LYS A 97 10.61 0.06 -16.19
N PRO A 98 11.35 -1.03 -16.42
CA PRO A 98 11.27 -1.76 -17.70
C PRO A 98 9.89 -2.40 -17.91
N VAL A 99 9.32 -3.00 -16.86
CA VAL A 99 7.99 -3.65 -16.90
C VAL A 99 6.91 -2.64 -17.28
N LEU A 100 6.89 -1.48 -16.62
CA LEU A 100 5.94 -0.42 -16.89
C LEU A 100 6.13 0.21 -18.27
N LYS A 101 7.38 0.36 -18.74
CA LYS A 101 7.65 0.86 -20.10
C LYS A 101 7.08 -0.06 -21.18
N ILE A 102 7.17 -1.38 -20.98
CA ILE A 102 6.56 -2.36 -21.89
C ILE A 102 5.04 -2.23 -21.87
N PHE A 103 4.43 -2.17 -20.68
CA PHE A 103 2.98 -2.03 -20.51
C PHE A 103 2.42 -0.76 -21.17
N VAL A 104 3.06 0.39 -20.92
CA VAL A 104 2.60 1.68 -21.48
C VAL A 104 2.74 1.70 -23.01
N ARG A 105 3.82 1.11 -23.56
CA ARG A 105 3.98 1.00 -25.02
C ARG A 105 2.89 0.16 -25.66
N SER A 106 2.41 -0.88 -24.97
CA SER A 106 1.29 -1.70 -25.45
C SER A 106 -0.05 -0.97 -25.46
N LEU A 107 -0.20 0.09 -24.66
CA LEU A 107 -1.44 0.88 -24.58
C LEU A 107 -1.49 2.01 -25.62
N SER A 108 -0.36 2.28 -26.29
CA SER A 108 -0.20 3.34 -27.30
C SER A 108 -0.07 2.82 -28.74
N VAL A 109 -0.36 1.53 -28.97
CA VAL A 109 -0.49 0.90 -30.30
C VAL A 109 -1.98 0.80 -30.62
#